data_AF-A0A8R7U8Y7-F1
#
_entry.id   AF-A0A8R7U8Y7-F1
#
_cell.length_a   1.000
_cell.length_b   1.000
_cell.length_c   1.000
_cell.angle_alpha   90.00
_cell.angle_beta   90.00
_cell.angle_gamma   90.00
#
_symmetry.space_group_name_H-M   'P 1'
#
loop_
_entity.id
_entity.type
_entity.pdbx_description
1 polymer ?
#
loop_
_entity_poly.entity_id
_entity_poly.type
_entity_poly.pdbx_seq_one_letter_code
_entity_poly.pdbx_strand_id
1 'polypeptide(L)'
;MQSPESSSSAAPVLLNIGGTKYATTAETLTQREPDSMLAAMFSGRHTLPHHPTTGAVFVDRDGKHFRHILNWLRDGAIPALSESEHHQLLREAEYYQLLVIDSETLHCTFHSFIGF
;
A
#
# COMPACT_ATOMS: atom_id res chain seq x y z
N MET A 1 27.15 -8.42 26.21
CA MET A 1 26.70 -8.90 24.89
C MET A 1 25.18 -8.75 24.83
N GLN A 2 24.68 -7.69 24.18
CA GLN A 2 23.50 -7.71 23.31
C GLN A 2 23.50 -6.36 22.55
N SER A 3 23.21 -6.46 21.26
CA SER A 3 23.52 -5.56 20.14
C SER A 3 22.92 -4.15 20.19
N PRO A 4 23.47 -3.19 19.41
CA PRO A 4 22.89 -1.85 19.27
C PRO A 4 21.61 -1.88 18.40
N GLU A 5 20.66 -1.02 18.76
CA GLU A 5 19.74 -0.24 17.92
C GLU A 5 19.22 -0.87 16.60
N SER A 6 17.89 -1.01 16.40
CA SER A 6 17.35 -0.80 15.04
C SER A 6 15.95 -0.18 15.05
N SER A 7 15.92 1.01 14.46
CA SER A 7 14.76 1.79 14.03
C SER A 7 13.62 0.90 13.51
N SER A 8 12.42 1.12 14.05
CA SER A 8 11.16 0.48 13.65
C SER A 8 10.74 0.72 12.19
N SER A 9 11.58 1.36 11.36
CA SER A 9 11.36 1.65 9.94
C SER A 9 12.00 0.64 8.98
N ALA A 10 12.98 -0.17 9.42
CA ALA A 10 13.77 -1.03 8.52
C ALA A 10 13.32 -2.50 8.47
N ALA A 11 12.50 -2.95 9.42
CA ALA A 11 12.05 -4.34 9.45
C ALA A 11 11.00 -4.60 8.35
N PRO A 12 11.14 -5.69 7.57
CA PRO A 12 10.16 -6.02 6.54
C PRO A 12 8.84 -6.45 7.19
N VAL A 13 7.77 -5.78 6.77
CA VAL A 13 6.38 -6.12 7.03
C VAL A 13 5.95 -7.18 6.04
N LEU A 14 5.40 -8.28 6.57
CA LEU A 14 4.85 -9.37 5.78
C LEU A 14 3.33 -9.23 5.69
N LEU A 15 2.82 -9.33 4.47
CA LEU A 15 1.41 -9.19 4.13
C LEU A 15 0.96 -10.45 3.38
N ASN A 16 -0.26 -10.90 3.65
CA ASN A 16 -0.90 -11.97 2.91
C ASN A 16 -2.26 -11.48 2.40
N ILE A 17 -2.33 -11.17 1.10
CA ILE A 17 -3.49 -10.55 0.46
C ILE A 17 -4.19 -11.62 -0.39
N GLY A 18 -5.32 -12.14 0.10
CA GLY A 18 -6.12 -13.17 -0.58
C GLY A 18 -5.34 -14.45 -0.90
N GLY A 19 -4.32 -14.77 -0.09
CA GLY A 19 -3.41 -15.89 -0.31
C GLY A 19 -2.08 -15.54 -0.99
N THR A 20 -1.94 -14.31 -1.50
CA THR A 20 -0.69 -13.83 -2.12
C THR A 20 0.20 -13.16 -1.09
N LYS A 21 1.44 -13.64 -0.94
CA LYS A 21 2.40 -13.12 0.02
C LYS A 21 3.17 -11.92 -0.54
N TYR A 22 3.21 -10.85 0.22
CA TYR A 22 3.92 -9.61 -0.05
C TYR A 22 4.87 -9.29 1.10
N ALA A 23 5.99 -8.66 0.76
CA ALA A 23 6.95 -8.14 1.71
C ALA A 23 7.30 -6.70 1.33
N THR A 24 7.23 -5.80 2.30
CA THR A 24 7.55 -4.37 2.13
C THR A 24 7.99 -3.77 3.46
N THR A 25 8.28 -2.47 3.54
CA THR A 25 8.56 -1.78 4.81
C THR A 25 7.32 -1.02 5.29
N ALA A 26 7.23 -0.79 6.61
CA ALA A 26 6.20 0.08 7.17
C ALA A 26 6.29 1.50 6.60
N GLU A 27 7.51 1.96 6.29
CA GLU A 27 7.75 3.23 5.61
C GLU A 27 7.02 3.30 4.26
N THR A 28 7.15 2.30 3.38
CA THR A 28 6.43 2.30 2.09
C THR A 28 4.91 2.38 2.27
N LEU A 29 4.36 1.76 3.32
CA LEU A 29 2.91 1.74 3.57
C LEU A 29 2.39 3.04 4.22
N THR A 30 3.28 3.85 4.81
CA THR A 30 2.91 5.05 5.59
C THR A 30 3.38 6.36 4.94
N GLN A 31 4.41 6.32 4.09
CA GLN A 31 5.11 7.51 3.59
C GLN A 31 4.28 8.32 2.60
N ARG A 32 3.56 7.66 1.69
CA ARG A 32 2.82 8.35 0.63
C ARG A 32 1.45 8.82 1.10
N GLU A 33 0.71 7.96 1.79
CA GLU A 33 -0.63 8.28 2.30
C GLU A 33 -0.75 7.97 3.80
N PRO A 34 -0.38 8.91 4.69
CA PRO A 34 -0.42 8.69 6.14
C PRO A 34 -1.84 8.53 6.69
N ASP A 35 -2.85 9.03 5.96
CA ASP A 35 -4.27 8.94 6.32
C ASP A 35 -4.95 7.68 5.77
N SER A 36 -4.21 6.84 5.04
CA SER A 36 -4.76 5.59 4.49
C SER A 36 -4.97 4.52 5.55
N MET A 37 -5.83 3.55 5.24
CA MET A 37 -6.04 2.37 6.09
C MET A 37 -4.72 1.62 6.32
N LEU A 38 -3.89 1.50 5.28
CA LEU A 38 -2.57 0.85 5.39
C LEU A 38 -1.65 1.60 6.35
N ALA A 39 -1.62 2.93 6.26
CA ALA A 39 -0.84 3.72 7.19
C ALA A 39 -1.34 3.60 8.63
N ALA A 40 -2.67 3.62 8.84
CA ALA A 40 -3.25 3.39 10.16
C ALA A 40 -2.87 2.00 10.72
N MET A 41 -3.01 0.96 9.91
CA MET A 41 -2.64 -0.43 10.25
C MET A 41 -1.17 -0.53 10.67
N PHE A 42 -0.26 0.10 9.92
CA PHE A 42 1.19 0.00 10.14
C PHE A 42 1.81 1.19 10.88
N SER A 43 0.99 2.08 11.45
CA SER A 43 1.43 3.22 12.28
C SER A 43 2.05 2.81 13.62
N GLY A 44 1.96 1.52 13.98
CA GLY A 44 2.37 0.99 15.29
C GLY A 44 1.39 1.31 16.42
N ARG A 45 0.27 1.98 16.14
CA ARG A 45 -0.75 2.33 17.14
C ARG A 45 -1.82 1.25 17.34
N HIS A 46 -1.91 0.30 16.42
CA HIS A 46 -2.93 -0.76 16.43
C HIS A 46 -2.30 -2.15 16.50
N THR A 47 -2.84 -3.00 17.38
CA THR A 47 -2.47 -4.42 17.41
C THR A 47 -3.23 -5.14 16.30
N LEU A 48 -2.58 -5.36 15.17
CA LEU A 48 -3.17 -6.15 14.09
C LEU A 48 -3.14 -7.64 14.41
N PRO A 49 -4.11 -8.43 13.93
CA PRO A 49 -4.02 -9.88 13.97
C PRO A 49 -2.91 -10.34 13.03
N HIS A 50 -1.81 -10.82 13.60
CA HIS A 50 -0.68 -11.39 12.86
C HIS A 50 -0.78 -12.90 12.84
N HIS A 51 -0.37 -13.52 11.73
CA HIS A 51 -0.26 -14.96 11.65
C HIS A 51 0.74 -15.49 12.70
N PRO A 52 0.37 -16.45 13.55
CA PRO A 52 1.15 -16.81 14.74
C PRO A 52 2.55 -17.36 14.43
N THR A 53 2.74 -17.94 13.25
CA THR A 53 4.03 -18.54 12.85
C THR A 53 4.87 -17.61 11.98
N THR A 54 4.24 -16.77 11.16
CA THR A 54 4.94 -16.00 10.12
C THR A 54 4.96 -14.51 10.42
N GLY A 55 4.15 -14.03 11.37
CA GLY A 55 4.00 -12.61 11.65
C GLY A 55 3.31 -11.82 10.53
N ALA A 56 2.78 -12.50 9.50
CA ALA A 56 2.16 -11.85 8.36
C ALA A 56 0.74 -11.37 8.68
N VAL A 57 0.41 -10.15 8.24
CA VAL A 57 -0.95 -9.61 8.34
C VAL A 57 -1.78 -10.15 7.18
N PHE A 58 -2.91 -10.78 7.48
CA PHE A 58 -3.82 -11.28 6.46
C PHE A 58 -4.87 -10.23 6.10
N VAL A 59 -5.11 -10.07 4.80
CA VAL A 59 -6.12 -9.19 4.24
C VAL A 59 -6.91 -10.00 3.21
N ASP A 60 -8.23 -10.05 3.37
CA ASP A 60 -9.13 -10.81 2.50
C ASP A 60 -9.49 -10.01 1.24
N ARG A 61 -8.47 -9.70 0.42
CA ARG A 61 -8.57 -8.89 -0.80
C ARG A 61 -7.80 -9.52 -1.96
N ASP A 62 -8.01 -9.00 -3.16
CA ASP A 62 -7.37 -9.52 -4.36
C ASP A 62 -5.87 -9.19 -4.40
N GLY A 63 -5.05 -10.25 -4.35
CA GLY A 63 -3.60 -10.12 -4.38
C GLY A 63 -3.04 -9.62 -5.71
N LYS A 64 -3.72 -9.83 -6.85
CA LYS A 64 -3.23 -9.37 -8.18
C LYS A 64 -3.23 -7.85 -8.23
N HIS A 65 -4.34 -7.22 -7.82
CA HIS A 65 -4.48 -5.76 -7.87
C HIS A 65 -3.64 -5.07 -6.80
N PHE A 66 -3.44 -5.70 -5.64
CA PHE A 66 -2.57 -5.17 -4.59
C PHE A 66 -1.12 -4.93 -5.07
N ARG A 67 -0.64 -5.69 -6.07
CA ARG A 67 0.67 -5.41 -6.69
C ARG A 67 0.76 -3.99 -7.22
N HIS A 68 -0.28 -3.50 -7.87
CA HIS A 68 -0.32 -2.16 -8.45
C HIS A 68 -0.38 -1.09 -7.36
N ILE A 69 -1.19 -1.33 -6.32
CA ILE A 69 -1.21 -0.48 -5.12
C ILE A 69 0.18 -0.36 -4.49
N LEU A 70 0.87 -1.50 -4.31
CA LEU A 70 2.20 -1.52 -3.72
C LEU A 70 3.25 -0.81 -4.58
N ASN A 71 3.18 -0.97 -5.91
CA ASN A 71 4.07 -0.25 -6.82
C ASN A 71 3.81 1.27 -6.73
N TRP A 72 2.54 1.69 -6.77
CA TRP A 72 2.17 3.09 -6.60
C TRP A 72 2.66 3.67 -5.27
N LEU A 73 2.61 2.91 -4.17
CA LEU A 73 3.18 3.34 -2.89
C LEU A 73 4.71 3.53 -2.93
N ARG A 74 5.42 2.78 -3.77
CA ARG A 74 6.89 2.83 -3.90
C ARG A 74 7.40 3.96 -4.79
N ASP A 75 6.86 4.06 -6.00
CA ASP A 75 7.37 4.97 -7.04
C ASP A 75 6.31 5.96 -7.55
N GLY A 76 5.05 5.80 -7.15
CA GLY A 76 3.93 6.62 -7.61
C GLY A 76 3.40 6.24 -8.99
N ALA A 77 3.90 5.17 -9.61
CA ALA A 77 3.50 4.77 -10.96
C ALA A 77 2.37 3.74 -10.94
N ILE A 78 1.33 4.02 -11.75
CA ILE A 78 0.31 3.04 -12.11
C ILE A 78 0.63 2.57 -13.53
N PRO A 79 0.77 1.24 -13.78
CA PRO A 79 1.01 0.76 -15.13
C PRO A 79 -0.18 1.05 -16.04
N ALA A 80 0.05 1.04 -17.36
CA ALA A 80 -1.05 1.09 -18.32
C ALA A 80 -1.91 -0.18 -18.19
N LEU A 81 -3.09 -0.02 -17.59
CA LEU A 81 -4.06 -1.09 -17.36
C LEU A 81 -5.25 -0.95 -18.33
N SER A 82 -5.92 -2.07 -18.59
CA SER A 82 -7.21 -2.03 -19.30
C SER A 82 -8.27 -1.32 -18.45
N GLU A 83 -9.34 -0.80 -19.06
CA GLU A 83 -10.42 -0.12 -18.32
C GLU A 83 -11.00 -1.00 -17.21
N SER A 84 -11.15 -2.30 -17.45
CA SER A 84 -11.69 -3.23 -16.45
C SER A 84 -10.74 -3.45 -15.27
N GLU A 85 -9.43 -3.52 -15.52
CA GLU A 85 -8.40 -3.60 -14.47
C GLU A 85 -8.27 -2.29 -13.70
N HIS A 86 -8.45 -1.15 -14.38
CA HIS A 86 -8.48 0.15 -13.74
C HIS A 86 -9.66 0.27 -12.77
N HIS A 87 -10.87 -0.15 -13.17
CA HIS A 87 -12.03 -0.17 -12.28
C HIS A 87 -11.83 -1.09 -11.07
N GLN A 88 -11.17 -2.25 -11.26
CA GLN A 88 -10.84 -3.14 -10.15
C GLN A 88 -9.80 -2.53 -9.21
N LEU A 89 -8.77 -1.89 -9.77
CA LEU A 89 -7.75 -1.19 -8.99
C LEU A 89 -8.35 -0.05 -8.16
N LEU A 90 -9.27 0.73 -8.72
CA LEU A 90 -9.98 1.79 -7.99
C LEU A 90 -10.77 1.24 -6.80
N ARG A 91 -11.46 0.11 -6.96
CA ARG A 91 -12.17 -0.55 -5.85
C ARG A 91 -11.22 -1.00 -4.73
N GLU A 92 -10.03 -1.47 -5.09
CA GLU A 92 -9.01 -1.79 -4.09
C GLU A 92 -8.48 -0.52 -3.42
N ALA A 93 -8.19 0.53 -4.18
CA ALA A 93 -7.72 1.80 -3.65
C ALA A 93 -8.72 2.41 -2.65
N GLU A 94 -10.02 2.38 -2.98
CA GLU A 94 -11.10 2.81 -2.10
C GLU A 94 -11.13 1.98 -0.80
N TYR A 95 -10.98 0.66 -0.90
CA TYR A 95 -10.91 -0.23 0.26
C TYR A 95 -9.73 0.12 1.18
N TYR A 96 -8.54 0.37 0.61
CA TYR A 96 -7.36 0.78 1.38
C TYR A 96 -7.37 2.26 1.77
N GLN A 97 -8.44 3.00 1.45
CA GLN A 97 -8.61 4.43 1.70
C GLN A 97 -7.45 5.26 1.13
N LEU A 98 -7.01 4.92 -0.08
CA LEU A 98 -5.97 5.64 -0.82
C LEU A 98 -6.63 6.75 -1.63
N LEU A 99 -7.02 7.84 -0.93
CA LEU A 99 -7.76 8.98 -1.48
C LEU A 99 -7.06 9.67 -2.67
N VAL A 100 -5.75 9.50 -2.82
CA VAL A 100 -4.98 10.11 -3.92
C VAL A 100 -5.05 9.30 -5.22
N ILE A 101 -5.46 8.04 -5.18
CA ILE A 101 -5.68 7.23 -6.40
C ILE A 101 -7.04 7.59 -7.05
N ASP A 102 -7.86 8.44 -6.41
CA ASP A 102 -9.11 8.91 -6.99
C ASP A 102 -8.89 9.69 -8.30
N SER A 103 -9.83 9.46 -9.22
CA SER A 103 -9.81 9.93 -10.61
C SER A 103 -9.59 11.43 -10.78
N GLU A 104 -9.94 12.25 -9.78
CA GLU A 104 -9.72 13.70 -9.81
C GLU A 104 -8.23 14.08 -9.73
N THR A 105 -7.40 13.32 -9.01
CA THR A 105 -5.98 13.66 -8.82
C THR A 105 -5.13 13.28 -10.03
N LEU A 106 -5.51 12.22 -10.75
CA LEU A 106 -4.89 11.84 -12.03
C LEU A 106 -5.15 12.89 -13.11
N HIS A 107 -6.29 13.58 -13.07
CA HIS A 107 -6.57 14.68 -14.00
C HIS A 107 -5.76 15.94 -13.65
N CYS A 108 -5.54 16.22 -12.36
CA CYS A 108 -4.70 17.33 -11.91
C CYS A 108 -3.20 17.11 -12.15
N THR A 109 -2.67 15.89 -12.02
CA THR A 109 -1.27 15.61 -12.39
C THR A 109 -1.06 15.65 -13.89
N PHE A 110 -2.08 15.33 -14.70
CA PHE A 110 -2.01 15.51 -16.15
C PHE A 110 -2.02 17.01 -16.53
N HIS A 111 -2.85 17.84 -15.88
CA HIS A 111 -2.86 19.28 -16.14
C HIS A 111 -1.66 20.03 -15.58
N SER A 112 -1.05 19.54 -14.49
CA SER A 112 0.14 20.18 -13.90
C SER A 112 1.44 19.77 -14.61
N PHE A 113 1.44 18.70 -15.40
CA PHE A 113 2.59 18.29 -16.22
C PHE A 113 2.60 18.94 -17.61
N ILE A 114 1.45 19.37 -18.14
CA ILE A 114 1.36 20.17 -19.36
C ILE A 114 1.09 21.63 -18.98
N GLY A 115 2.12 22.30 -18.49
CA GLY A 115 2.05 23.71 -18.14
C GLY A 115 1.53 24.57 -19.30
N PHE A 116 0.35 25.15 -19.10
CA PHE A 116 -0.06 26.43 -19.69
C PHE A 116 -0.16 27.47 -18.57
#